data_AF-A0A9N8QMQ5-F1
#
_entry.id   AF-A0A9N8QMQ5-F1
#
_cell.length_a   1.000
_cell.length_b   1.000
_cell.length_c   1.000
_cell.angle_alpha   90.00
_cell.angle_beta   90.00
_cell.angle_gamma   90.00
#
_symmetry.space_group_name_H-M   'P 1'
#
loop_
_entity.id
_entity.type
_entity.pdbx_description
1 polymer ?
#
loop_
_entity_poly.entity_id
_entity_poly.type
_entity_poly.pdbx_seq_one_letter_code
_entity_poly.pdbx_strand_id
1 'polypeptide(L)'
;PGRRTYPPLFVGSYSQACQRAKEELKVLAIILTSIDNPHSDIFRRQTLTDPSLVEVLSRPDFLVWAGDIREREAWQVADICDATSFPFVAFVSLQPSRTSRSSSSSASSSSMTPRLAVLSRHSGTSLVKPTPAVAARQLQEHLTGLLVPRVQPYLARLGAERARLTSERALRAKQDAAYERAAQADVARVRARREAEQRRGEEE
;
A
#
# COMPACT_ATOMS: atom_id res chain seq x y z
N PRO A 1 -33.27 14.16 -1.17
CA PRO A 1 -32.31 13.45 -0.29
C PRO A 1 -30.93 13.32 -0.95
N GLY A 2 -29.91 13.95 -0.36
CA GLY A 2 -28.54 13.92 -0.86
C GLY A 2 -27.98 12.50 -0.92
N ARG A 3 -27.23 12.19 -1.98
CA ARG A 3 -26.58 10.89 -2.17
C ARG A 3 -25.55 10.70 -1.06
N ARG A 4 -25.68 9.65 -0.25
CA ARG A 4 -24.68 9.31 0.76
C ARG A 4 -23.41 8.86 0.05
N THR A 5 -22.30 9.51 0.36
CA THR A 5 -20.98 9.18 -0.22
C THR A 5 -20.25 8.24 0.73
N TYR A 6 -19.69 7.19 0.18
CA TYR A 6 -18.82 6.24 0.90
C TYR A 6 -17.37 6.48 0.49
N PRO A 7 -16.40 6.17 1.37
CA PRO A 7 -15.01 6.14 0.95
C PRO A 7 -14.82 5.11 -0.17
N PRO A 8 -13.86 5.32 -1.08
CA PRO A 8 -13.59 4.41 -2.18
C PRO A 8 -13.13 3.06 -1.64
N LEU A 9 -13.97 2.03 -1.83
CA LEU A 9 -13.69 0.67 -1.40
C LEU A 9 -12.84 -0.04 -2.47
N PHE A 10 -11.81 -0.73 -2.00
CA PHE A 10 -11.03 -1.66 -2.80
C PHE A 10 -11.89 -2.88 -3.13
N VAL A 11 -12.00 -3.18 -4.43
CA VAL A 11 -12.71 -4.36 -4.94
C VAL A 11 -11.69 -5.48 -5.11
N GLY A 12 -11.81 -6.51 -4.27
CA GLY A 12 -10.93 -7.68 -4.28
C GLY A 12 -10.88 -8.36 -2.93
N SER A 13 -10.05 -9.41 -2.85
CA SER A 13 -9.83 -10.15 -1.61
C SER A 13 -9.03 -9.34 -0.58
N TYR A 14 -9.11 -9.72 0.69
CA TYR A 14 -8.27 -9.16 1.75
C TYR A 14 -6.78 -9.32 1.44
N SER A 15 -6.37 -10.48 0.92
CA SER A 15 -4.98 -10.73 0.52
C SER A 15 -4.50 -9.79 -0.58
N GLN A 16 -5.36 -9.51 -1.57
CA GLN A 16 -5.08 -8.53 -2.63
C GLN A 16 -5.01 -7.11 -2.05
N ALA A 17 -5.88 -6.76 -1.11
CA ALA A 17 -5.84 -5.46 -0.43
C ALA A 17 -4.54 -5.27 0.36
N CYS A 18 -4.09 -6.29 1.10
CA CYS A 18 -2.81 -6.26 1.80
C CYS A 18 -1.63 -6.11 0.83
N GLN A 19 -1.62 -6.88 -0.25
CA GLN A 19 -0.56 -6.80 -1.26
C GLN A 19 -0.50 -5.40 -1.88
N ARG A 20 -1.65 -4.85 -2.26
CA ARG A 20 -1.76 -3.52 -2.83
C ARG A 20 -1.32 -2.43 -1.86
N ALA A 21 -1.72 -2.53 -0.59
CA ALA A 21 -1.27 -1.60 0.45
C ALA A 21 0.26 -1.64 0.63
N LYS A 22 0.89 -2.82 0.52
CA LYS A 22 2.35 -3.00 0.60
C LYS A 22 3.09 -2.48 -0.65
N GLU A 23 2.50 -2.65 -1.82
CA GLU A 23 3.05 -2.19 -3.10
C GLU A 23 2.96 -0.67 -3.22
N GLU A 24 1.80 -0.11 -2.91
CA GLU A 24 1.54 1.34 -3.02
C GLU A 24 1.95 2.12 -1.77
N LEU A 25 2.48 1.46 -0.73
CA LEU A 25 2.91 2.07 0.53
C LEU A 25 1.78 2.88 1.20
N LYS A 26 0.61 2.26 1.37
CA LYS A 26 -0.61 2.89 1.92
C LYS A 26 -0.97 2.36 3.31
N VAL A 27 -1.81 3.10 4.02
CA VAL A 27 -2.51 2.63 5.21
C VAL A 27 -3.77 1.90 4.76
N LEU A 28 -3.88 0.62 5.12
CA LEU A 28 -5.06 -0.20 4.87
C LEU A 28 -6.05 -0.03 6.02
N ALA A 29 -7.23 0.48 5.72
CA ALA A 29 -8.39 0.50 6.61
C ALA A 29 -9.23 -0.76 6.36
N ILE A 30 -9.34 -1.63 7.37
CA ILE A 30 -10.14 -2.84 7.35
C ILE A 30 -11.44 -2.55 8.10
N ILE A 31 -12.58 -2.69 7.43
CA ILE A 31 -13.90 -2.47 8.01
C ILE A 31 -14.66 -3.80 8.03
N LEU A 32 -15.02 -4.26 9.22
CA LEU A 32 -15.83 -5.47 9.40
C LEU A 32 -17.19 -5.10 10.00
N THR A 33 -18.23 -5.64 9.40
CA THR A 33 -19.62 -5.43 9.83
C THR A 33 -20.33 -6.75 10.04
N SER A 34 -21.41 -6.72 10.81
CA SER A 34 -22.32 -7.86 11.00
C SER A 34 -23.72 -7.39 10.71
N ILE A 35 -24.44 -8.06 9.80
CA ILE A 35 -25.82 -7.69 9.47
C ILE A 35 -26.76 -7.81 10.68
N ASP A 36 -26.47 -8.75 11.59
CA ASP A 36 -27.31 -9.05 12.76
C ASP A 36 -27.10 -8.03 13.88
N ASN A 37 -26.08 -7.17 13.77
CA ASN A 37 -25.77 -6.17 14.77
C ASN A 37 -26.30 -4.78 14.37
N PRO A 38 -27.25 -4.18 15.13
CA PRO A 38 -27.82 -2.88 14.79
C PRO A 38 -26.81 -1.75 14.80
N HIS A 39 -25.73 -1.84 15.59
CA HIS A 39 -24.65 -0.86 15.57
C HIS A 39 -23.88 -0.88 14.25
N SER A 40 -23.80 -2.02 13.56
CA SER A 40 -23.17 -2.08 12.23
C SER A 40 -23.98 -1.33 11.18
N ASP A 41 -25.31 -1.40 11.22
CA ASP A 41 -26.15 -0.65 10.29
C ASP A 41 -26.06 0.86 10.53
N ILE A 42 -26.11 1.30 11.80
CA ILE A 42 -25.92 2.71 12.16
C ILE A 42 -24.55 3.21 11.70
N PHE A 43 -23.49 2.45 11.98
CA PHE A 43 -22.13 2.78 11.57
C PHE A 43 -22.00 2.91 10.06
N ARG A 44 -22.53 1.95 9.28
CA ARG A 44 -22.51 2.00 7.81
C ARG A 44 -23.31 3.16 7.24
N ARG A 45 -24.41 3.54 7.89
CA ARG A 45 -25.35 4.53 7.36
C ARG A 45 -25.08 5.95 7.79
N GLN A 46 -24.35 6.14 8.89
CA GLN A 46 -24.18 7.44 9.52
C GLN A 46 -22.70 7.76 9.76
N THR A 47 -21.94 6.86 10.41
CA THR A 47 -20.52 7.09 10.70
C THR A 47 -19.65 7.03 9.45
N LEU A 48 -19.76 5.97 8.63
CA LEU A 48 -18.96 5.79 7.41
C LEU A 48 -19.32 6.74 6.26
N THR A 49 -20.46 7.40 6.35
CA THR A 49 -20.94 8.38 5.37
C THR A 49 -20.71 9.82 5.83
N ASP A 50 -20.08 10.02 6.98
CA ASP A 50 -19.75 11.34 7.47
C ASP A 50 -18.72 12.00 6.53
N PRO A 51 -18.98 13.24 6.06
CA PRO A 51 -18.11 13.88 5.08
C PRO A 51 -16.64 14.00 5.53
N SER A 52 -16.41 14.26 6.83
CA SER A 52 -15.04 14.45 7.35
C SER A 52 -14.25 13.14 7.33
N LEU A 53 -14.90 12.03 7.69
CA LEU A 53 -14.27 10.72 7.65
C LEU A 53 -14.08 10.22 6.21
N VAL A 54 -15.07 10.45 5.34
CA VAL A 54 -14.99 10.10 3.91
C VAL A 54 -13.85 10.85 3.24
N GLU A 55 -13.69 12.14 3.50
CA GLU A 55 -12.60 12.95 2.95
C GLU A 55 -11.23 12.35 3.30
N VAL A 56 -11.00 12.02 4.57
CA VAL A 56 -9.74 11.43 5.02
C VAL A 56 -9.49 10.06 4.40
N LEU A 57 -10.47 9.17 4.42
CA LEU A 57 -10.33 7.81 3.87
C LEU A 57 -10.25 7.78 2.33
N SER A 58 -10.65 8.85 1.66
CA SER A 58 -10.56 8.99 0.19
C SER A 58 -9.21 9.52 -0.29
N ARG A 59 -8.35 9.98 0.63
CA ARG A 59 -7.01 10.45 0.29
C ARG A 59 -6.14 9.31 -0.25
N PRO A 60 -5.15 9.60 -1.11
CA PRO A 60 -4.33 8.58 -1.76
C PRO A 60 -3.44 7.77 -0.80
N ASP A 61 -3.23 8.22 0.43
CA ASP A 61 -2.49 7.51 1.47
C ASP A 61 -3.29 6.34 2.09
N PHE A 62 -4.59 6.26 1.83
CA PHE A 62 -5.46 5.21 2.33
C PHE A 62 -5.89 4.21 1.25
N LEU A 63 -6.10 2.97 1.68
CA LEU A 63 -6.80 1.93 0.94
C LEU A 63 -7.88 1.37 1.87
N VAL A 64 -9.13 1.30 1.44
CA VAL A 64 -10.22 0.84 2.30
C VAL A 64 -10.72 -0.52 1.81
N TRP A 65 -10.73 -1.53 2.67
CA TRP A 65 -11.34 -2.83 2.42
C TRP A 65 -12.45 -3.07 3.42
N ALA A 66 -13.57 -3.64 2.98
CA ALA A 66 -14.72 -3.90 3.82
C ALA A 66 -15.26 -5.31 3.60
N GLY A 67 -15.74 -5.94 4.68
CA GLY A 67 -16.36 -7.26 4.64
C GLY A 67 -17.48 -7.41 5.68
N ASP A 68 -18.43 -8.30 5.39
CA ASP A 68 -19.45 -8.75 6.32
C ASP A 68 -19.03 -10.11 6.91
N ILE A 69 -19.02 -10.25 8.23
CA ILE A 69 -18.56 -11.47 8.91
C ILE A 69 -19.32 -12.76 8.56
N ARG A 70 -20.46 -12.66 7.86
CA ARG A 70 -21.14 -13.83 7.28
C ARG A 70 -20.34 -14.47 6.16
N GLU A 71 -19.47 -13.70 5.51
CA GLU A 71 -18.57 -14.19 4.48
C GLU A 71 -17.35 -14.85 5.14
N ARG A 72 -16.96 -16.01 4.61
CA ARG A 72 -15.82 -16.79 5.14
C ARG A 72 -14.54 -15.96 5.22
N GLU A 73 -14.26 -15.16 4.19
CA GLU A 73 -13.06 -14.32 4.15
C GLU A 73 -13.09 -13.26 5.26
N ALA A 74 -14.19 -12.52 5.39
CA ALA A 74 -14.33 -11.50 6.43
C ALA A 74 -14.30 -12.10 7.85
N TRP A 75 -14.84 -13.31 8.04
CA TRP A 75 -14.71 -14.03 9.30
C TRP A 75 -13.26 -14.39 9.64
N GLN A 76 -12.49 -14.87 8.66
CA GLN A 76 -11.05 -15.14 8.84
C GLN A 76 -10.27 -13.84 9.14
N VAL A 77 -10.62 -12.74 8.49
CA VAL A 77 -10.00 -11.43 8.76
C VAL A 77 -10.36 -10.93 10.16
N ALA A 78 -11.57 -11.21 10.65
CA ALA A 78 -11.97 -10.91 12.01
C ALA A 78 -11.05 -11.62 13.02
N ASP A 79 -10.78 -12.91 12.80
CA ASP A 79 -9.84 -13.70 13.62
C ASP A 79 -8.42 -13.13 13.58
N ILE A 80 -7.88 -12.85 12.39
CA ILE A 80 -6.55 -12.24 12.20
C ILE A 80 -6.42 -10.89 12.92
N CYS A 81 -7.49 -10.12 12.99
CA CYS A 81 -7.52 -8.82 13.63
C CYS A 81 -7.91 -8.86 15.12
N ASP A 82 -8.15 -10.05 15.69
CA ASP A 82 -8.77 -10.29 17.00
C ASP A 82 -10.04 -9.44 17.22
N ALA A 83 -10.91 -9.38 16.20
CA ALA A 83 -12.14 -8.61 16.23
C ALA A 83 -13.22 -9.37 17.02
N THR A 84 -13.49 -8.91 18.23
CA THR A 84 -14.47 -9.54 19.16
C THR A 84 -15.82 -8.82 19.20
N SER A 85 -15.96 -7.66 18.56
CA SER A 85 -17.17 -6.85 18.60
C SER A 85 -17.36 -6.08 17.31
N PHE A 86 -18.60 -6.01 16.82
CA PHE A 86 -18.96 -5.38 15.55
C PHE A 86 -19.85 -4.15 15.77
N PRO A 87 -19.70 -3.09 14.95
CA PRO A 87 -18.75 -2.94 13.85
C PRO A 87 -17.29 -2.89 14.33
N PHE A 88 -16.34 -3.18 13.45
CA PHE A 88 -14.92 -3.19 13.76
C PHE A 88 -14.14 -2.47 12.66
N VAL A 89 -13.17 -1.63 13.05
CA VAL A 89 -12.26 -0.94 12.15
C VAL A 89 -10.82 -1.15 12.63
N ALA A 90 -9.95 -1.60 11.75
CA ALA A 90 -8.52 -1.65 12.02
C ALA A 90 -7.74 -0.87 10.96
N PHE A 91 -6.68 -0.19 11.41
CA PHE A 91 -5.73 0.47 10.52
C PHE A 91 -4.42 -0.29 10.52
N VAL A 92 -3.96 -0.67 9.34
CA VAL A 92 -2.79 -1.50 9.13
C VAL A 92 -1.82 -0.76 8.21
N SER A 93 -0.54 -0.79 8.52
CA SER A 93 0.48 -0.29 7.59
C SER A 93 1.79 -1.03 7.73
N LEU A 94 2.69 -0.80 6.79
CA LEU A 94 4.04 -1.33 6.88
C LEU A 94 4.76 -0.73 8.08
N GLN A 95 5.39 -1.61 8.84
CA GLN A 95 6.24 -1.27 9.95
C GLN A 95 7.60 -1.95 9.76
N PRO A 96 8.67 -1.35 10.33
CA PRO A 96 9.97 -2.03 10.40
C PRO A 96 9.81 -3.41 11.02
N SER A 97 10.42 -4.43 10.41
CA SER A 97 10.43 -5.76 11.02
C SER A 97 11.16 -5.69 12.36
N ARG A 98 10.47 -6.07 13.42
CA ARG A 98 11.07 -6.27 14.74
C ARG A 98 11.56 -7.71 14.79
N THR A 99 12.64 -8.05 14.09
CA THR A 99 13.30 -9.33 14.37
C THR A 99 13.83 -9.25 15.79
N SER A 100 13.42 -10.19 16.62
CA SER A 100 13.80 -10.31 18.03
C SER A 100 15.32 -10.15 18.19
N ARG A 101 15.76 -9.40 19.22
CA ARG A 101 17.17 -9.25 19.61
C ARG A 101 17.71 -10.54 20.25
N SER A 102 17.50 -11.69 19.62
CA SER A 102 18.12 -12.94 20.06
C SER A 102 19.08 -13.42 18.98
N SER A 103 20.22 -13.92 19.45
CA SER A 103 21.43 -14.38 18.75
C SER A 103 22.34 -13.31 18.15
N SER A 104 23.40 -13.04 18.91
CA SER A 104 24.72 -12.56 18.50
C SER A 104 25.23 -13.12 17.16
N SER A 105 26.10 -12.31 16.55
CA SER A 105 27.03 -12.57 15.43
C SER A 105 26.56 -12.14 14.03
N SER A 106 27.48 -11.42 13.38
CA SER A 106 27.56 -11.14 11.95
C SER A 106 26.78 -9.91 11.45
N ALA A 107 27.53 -8.83 11.25
CA ALA A 107 27.18 -7.69 10.40
C ALA A 107 26.98 -8.16 8.95
N SER A 108 25.84 -8.78 8.69
CA SER A 108 25.26 -8.86 7.36
C SER A 108 24.15 -7.84 7.30
N SER A 109 24.11 -7.07 6.21
CA SER A 109 23.00 -6.20 5.82
C SER A 109 21.73 -7.07 5.66
N SER A 110 21.14 -7.47 6.78
CA SER A 110 19.87 -8.17 6.79
C SER A 110 18.83 -7.17 6.34
N SER A 111 18.38 -7.33 5.10
CA SER A 111 17.22 -6.62 4.56
C SER A 111 16.06 -6.81 5.54
N MET A 112 15.79 -5.80 6.36
CA MET A 112 14.63 -5.78 7.25
C MET A 112 13.40 -5.62 6.37
N THR A 113 12.80 -6.75 5.98
CA THR A 113 11.62 -6.77 5.13
C THR A 113 10.44 -6.11 5.87
N PRO A 114 9.87 -5.00 5.36
CA PRO A 114 8.73 -4.36 6.00
C PRO A 114 7.55 -5.31 6.08
N ARG A 115 6.92 -5.39 7.26
CA ARG A 115 5.73 -6.22 7.51
C ARG A 115 4.52 -5.35 7.79
N LEU A 116 3.36 -5.77 7.30
CA LEU A 116 2.10 -5.15 7.70
C LEU A 116 1.86 -5.44 9.18
N ALA A 117 1.49 -4.41 9.93
CA ALA A 117 1.15 -4.53 11.34
C ALA A 117 -0.09 -3.68 11.63
N VAL A 118 -0.95 -4.20 12.50
CA VAL A 118 -2.12 -3.47 13.00
C VAL A 118 -1.63 -2.34 13.92
N LEU A 119 -2.01 -1.11 13.58
CA LEU A 119 -1.60 0.10 14.28
C LEU A 119 -2.62 0.54 15.32
N SER A 120 -3.91 0.34 15.01
CA SER A 120 -5.01 0.61 15.93
C SER A 120 -6.24 -0.19 15.53
N ARG A 121 -7.11 -0.41 16.52
CA ARG A 121 -8.35 -1.16 16.43
C ARG A 121 -9.46 -0.35 17.13
N HIS A 122 -10.62 -0.26 16.51
CA HIS A 122 -11.79 0.41 17.04
C HIS A 122 -12.97 -0.55 16.87
N SER A 123 -13.75 -0.78 17.91
CA SER A 123 -14.78 -1.82 17.89
C SER A 123 -16.05 -1.43 18.65
N GLY A 124 -17.14 -2.10 18.26
CA GLY A 124 -18.42 -2.05 18.95
C GLY A 124 -18.98 -0.65 19.07
N THR A 125 -19.42 -0.29 20.28
CA THR A 125 -20.17 0.94 20.52
C THR A 125 -19.35 2.21 20.40
N SER A 126 -18.01 2.15 20.46
CA SER A 126 -17.16 3.34 20.25
C SER A 126 -17.31 3.94 18.85
N LEU A 127 -17.79 3.15 17.90
CA LEU A 127 -18.00 3.57 16.51
C LEU A 127 -19.39 4.18 16.26
N VAL A 128 -20.24 4.23 17.30
CA VAL A 128 -21.65 4.64 17.20
C VAL A 128 -22.07 5.61 18.31
N LYS A 129 -21.55 5.42 19.53
CA LYS A 129 -21.87 6.22 20.72
C LYS A 129 -20.77 7.24 20.99
N PRO A 130 -21.09 8.44 21.54
CA PRO A 130 -22.42 8.89 21.96
C PRO A 130 -23.34 9.24 20.78
N THR A 131 -22.78 9.72 19.66
CA THR A 131 -23.49 9.89 18.39
C THR A 131 -22.58 9.48 17.22
N PRO A 132 -23.14 9.05 16.07
CA PRO A 132 -22.34 8.64 14.92
C PRO A 132 -21.43 9.74 14.35
N ALA A 133 -21.88 11.00 14.37
CA ALA A 133 -21.06 12.15 13.96
C ALA A 133 -19.84 12.35 14.86
N VAL A 134 -20.01 12.21 16.18
CA VAL A 134 -18.89 12.30 17.13
C VAL A 134 -17.94 11.12 16.95
N ALA A 135 -18.45 9.91 16.75
CA ALA A 135 -17.61 8.74 16.48
C ALA A 135 -16.80 8.88 15.18
N ALA A 136 -17.41 9.42 14.12
CA ALA A 136 -16.73 9.71 12.86
C ALA A 136 -15.61 10.73 13.04
N ARG A 137 -15.90 11.82 13.76
CA ARG A 137 -14.91 12.85 14.10
C ARG A 137 -13.77 12.31 14.95
N GLN A 138 -14.05 11.46 15.93
CA GLN A 138 -13.01 10.81 16.75
C GLN A 138 -12.10 9.91 15.92
N LEU A 139 -12.67 9.13 14.99
CA LEU A 139 -11.88 8.34 14.05
C LEU A 139 -11.03 9.24 13.14
N GLN A 140 -11.60 10.32 12.62
CA GLN A 140 -10.90 11.29 11.79
C GLN A 140 -9.73 11.93 12.56
N GLU A 141 -9.97 12.41 13.79
CA GLU A 141 -8.95 13.02 14.65
C GLU A 141 -7.83 12.02 14.98
N HIS A 142 -8.17 10.75 15.25
CA HIS A 142 -7.18 9.68 15.45
C HIS A 142 -6.35 9.42 14.19
N LEU A 143 -6.98 9.35 13.02
CA LEU A 143 -6.30 9.16 11.74
C LEU A 143 -5.32 10.30 11.44
N THR A 144 -5.79 11.54 11.49
CA THR A 144 -5.00 12.71 11.10
C THR A 144 -4.02 13.15 12.17
N GLY A 145 -4.38 13.01 13.45
CA GLY A 145 -3.59 13.48 14.58
C GLY A 145 -2.57 12.47 15.09
N LEU A 146 -2.83 11.16 14.97
CA LEU A 146 -1.98 10.13 15.57
C LEU A 146 -1.42 9.14 14.55
N LEU A 147 -2.26 8.56 13.70
CA LEU A 147 -1.82 7.47 12.81
C LEU A 147 -0.96 7.97 11.64
N VAL A 148 -1.47 8.93 10.86
CA VAL A 148 -0.77 9.43 9.67
C VAL A 148 0.60 10.02 10.03
N PRO A 149 0.73 10.94 11.01
CA PRO A 149 2.03 11.50 11.38
C PRO A 149 3.05 10.46 11.85
N ARG A 150 2.58 9.36 12.46
CA ARG A 150 3.43 8.30 12.96
C ARG A 150 3.97 7.38 11.85
N VAL A 151 3.18 7.14 10.82
CA VAL A 151 3.46 6.11 9.81
C VAL A 151 4.06 6.72 8.54
N GLN A 152 3.62 7.92 8.18
CA GLN A 152 4.01 8.59 6.94
C GLN A 152 5.53 8.78 6.77
N PRO A 153 6.32 9.14 7.80
CA PRO A 153 7.77 9.26 7.65
C PRO A 153 8.44 7.94 7.22
N TYR A 154 7.96 6.82 7.76
CA TYR A 154 8.48 5.50 7.42
C TYR A 154 8.10 5.09 5.99
N LEU A 155 6.84 5.29 5.60
CA LEU A 155 6.39 5.01 4.24
C LEU A 155 7.11 5.89 3.20
N ALA A 156 7.31 7.18 3.51
CA ALA A 156 8.05 8.10 2.66
C ALA A 156 9.50 7.65 2.46
N ARG A 157 10.18 7.19 3.53
CA ARG A 157 11.53 6.62 3.44
C ARG A 157 11.56 5.38 2.55
N LEU A 158 10.61 4.45 2.71
CA LEU A 158 10.52 3.26 1.86
C LEU A 158 10.25 3.64 0.39
N GLY A 159 9.42 4.65 0.15
CA GLY A 159 9.14 5.18 -1.19
C GLY A 159 10.38 5.76 -1.84
N ALA A 160 11.14 6.60 -1.11
CA ALA A 160 12.39 7.18 -1.58
C ALA A 160 13.44 6.09 -1.90
N GLU A 161 13.53 5.04 -1.07
CA GLU A 161 14.42 3.90 -1.31
C GLU A 161 14.03 3.13 -2.59
N ARG A 162 12.74 2.83 -2.77
CA ARG A 162 12.23 2.19 -4.00
C ARG A 162 12.47 3.06 -5.24
N ALA A 163 12.24 4.38 -5.13
CA ALA A 163 12.47 5.33 -6.23
C ALA A 163 13.96 5.42 -6.60
N ARG A 164 14.86 5.39 -5.61
CA ARG A 164 16.31 5.37 -5.84
C ARG A 164 16.72 4.11 -6.61
N LEU A 165 16.29 2.93 -6.16
CA LEU A 165 16.65 1.65 -6.79
C LEU A 165 16.11 1.54 -8.22
N THR A 166 14.88 2.01 -8.46
CA THR A 166 14.28 2.02 -9.80
C THR A 166 14.99 3.00 -10.74
N SER A 167 15.34 4.20 -10.25
CA SER A 167 16.13 5.19 -11.01
C SER A 167 17.52 4.66 -11.37
N GLU A 168 18.22 4.03 -10.43
CA GLU A 168 19.55 3.45 -10.66
C GLU A 168 19.52 2.34 -11.72
N ARG A 169 18.53 1.44 -11.65
CA ARG A 169 18.32 0.40 -12.67
C ARG A 169 18.02 1.00 -14.04
N ALA A 170 17.17 2.03 -14.09
CA ALA A 170 16.84 2.70 -15.33
C ALA A 170 18.05 3.43 -15.95
N LEU A 171 18.93 4.01 -15.12
CA LEU A 171 20.17 4.65 -15.59
C LEU A 171 21.14 3.63 -16.20
N ARG A 172 21.36 2.50 -15.53
CA ARG A 172 22.21 1.41 -16.04
C ARG A 172 21.68 0.87 -17.37
N ALA A 173 20.38 0.55 -17.44
CA ALA A 173 19.77 0.08 -18.68
C ALA A 173 19.91 1.08 -19.85
N LYS A 174 19.87 2.39 -19.57
CA LYS A 174 20.12 3.43 -20.59
C LYS A 174 21.57 3.46 -21.04
N GLN A 175 22.52 3.30 -20.11
CA GLN A 175 23.96 3.26 -20.41
C GLN A 175 24.30 2.02 -21.25
N ASP A 176 23.80 0.85 -20.86
CA ASP A 176 24.01 -0.40 -21.57
C ASP A 176 23.46 -0.32 -23.00
N ALA A 177 22.23 0.19 -23.16
CA ALA A 177 21.63 0.37 -24.47
C ALA A 177 22.39 1.39 -25.36
N ALA A 178 22.97 2.42 -24.77
CA ALA A 178 23.81 3.39 -25.51
C ALA A 178 25.13 2.75 -25.95
N TYR A 179 25.75 1.95 -25.07
CA TYR A 179 26.97 1.22 -25.37
C TYR A 179 26.75 0.19 -26.49
N GLU A 180 25.67 -0.59 -26.43
CA GLU A 180 25.32 -1.56 -27.46
C GLU A 180 25.13 -0.92 -28.84
N ARG A 181 24.45 0.24 -28.91
CA ARG A 181 24.29 0.97 -30.17
C ARG A 181 25.62 1.48 -30.72
N ALA A 182 26.51 1.99 -29.86
CA ALA A 182 27.83 2.43 -30.27
C ALA A 182 28.66 1.25 -30.81
N ALA A 183 28.66 0.12 -30.09
CA ALA A 183 29.35 -1.10 -30.52
C ALA A 183 28.82 -1.61 -31.87
N GLN A 184 27.50 -1.62 -32.07
CA GLN A 184 26.90 -2.00 -33.36
C GLN A 184 27.29 -1.04 -34.49
N ALA A 185 27.31 0.26 -34.23
CA ALA A 185 27.73 1.26 -35.22
C ALA A 185 29.21 1.10 -35.59
N ASP A 186 30.08 0.82 -34.62
CA ASP A 186 31.50 0.59 -34.88
C ASP A 186 31.73 -0.70 -35.67
N VAL A 187 31.04 -1.80 -35.33
CA VAL A 187 31.07 -3.05 -36.12
C VAL A 187 30.59 -2.82 -37.55
N ALA A 188 29.51 -2.08 -37.74
CA ALA A 188 28.98 -1.75 -39.06
C ALA A 188 29.96 -0.90 -39.88
N ARG A 189 30.61 0.09 -39.26
CA ARG A 189 31.66 0.91 -39.90
C ARG A 189 32.85 0.07 -40.33
N VAL A 190 33.34 -0.81 -39.47
CA VAL A 190 34.46 -1.72 -39.79
C VAL A 190 34.08 -2.64 -40.96
N ARG A 191 32.87 -3.19 -40.96
CA ARG A 191 32.37 -4.04 -42.04
C ARG A 191 32.26 -3.29 -43.37
N ALA A 192 31.65 -2.11 -43.37
CA ALA A 192 31.50 -1.28 -44.57
C ALA A 192 32.85 -0.88 -45.17
N ARG A 193 33.85 -0.57 -44.33
CA ARG A 193 35.21 -0.27 -44.79
C ARG A 193 35.87 -1.45 -45.48
N ARG A 194 35.76 -2.66 -44.89
CA ARG A 194 36.29 -3.90 -45.50
C ARG A 194 35.64 -4.22 -46.84
N GLU A 195 34.32 -4.09 -46.93
CA GLU A 195 33.57 -4.33 -48.18
C GLU A 195 33.95 -3.32 -49.28
N ALA A 196 34.22 -2.06 -48.93
CA ALA A 196 34.68 -1.04 -49.88
C ALA A 196 36.11 -1.26 -50.37
N GLU A 197 37.02 -1.70 -49.48
CA GLU A 197 38.40 -2.06 -49.85
C GLU A 197 38.42 -3.27 -50.81
N GLN A 198 37.55 -4.27 -50.59
CA GLN A 198 37.41 -5.42 -51.50
C GLN A 198 36.93 -5.01 -52.90
N ARG A 199 35.88 -4.18 -52.99
CA ARG A 199 35.36 -3.72 -54.30
C ARG A 199 36.39 -2.94 -55.11
N ARG A 200 37.21 -2.12 -54.45
CA ARG A 200 38.29 -1.38 -55.13
C ARG A 200 39.36 -2.30 -55.70
N GLY A 201 39.67 -3.40 -55.01
CA GLY A 201 40.65 -4.38 -55.49
C GLY A 201 40.13 -5.31 -56.59
N GLU A 202 38.82 -5.41 -56.80
CA GLU A 202 38.22 -6.15 -57.92
C GLU A 202 38.09 -5.30 -59.20
N GLU A 203 38.17 -3.97 -59.08
CA GLU A 203 38.06 -3.02 -60.20
C GLU A 203 39.42 -2.60 -60.80
N GLU A 204 40.54 -2.89 -60.13
CA GLU A 204 41.92 -2.75 -60.66
C GLU A 204 42.42 -4.06 -61.32
#